data_AF-A0A401HRU1-F1
#
_entry.id   AF-A0A401HRU1-F1
#
_cell.length_a   1.000
_cell.length_b   1.000
_cell.length_c   1.000
_cell.angle_alpha   90.00
_cell.angle_beta   90.00
_cell.angle_gamma   90.00
#
_symmetry.space_group_name_H-M   'P 1'
#
loop_
_entity.id
_entity.type
_entity.pdbx_description
1 polymer ?
#
loop_
_entity_poly.entity_id
_entity_poly.type
_entity_poly.pdbx_seq_one_letter_code
_entity_poly.pdbx_strand_id
1 'polypeptide(L)' 'MKKEKNLKNISILSTGGTVASRVDYNTGAVHPAFKAVDLILVVPELLEIANISGRPLMNILSENILPNH' A
#
# COMPACT_ATOMS: atom_id res chain seq x y z
N MET A 1 10.88 -2.97 -10.28
CA MET A 1 11.53 -1.73 -9.81
C MET A 1 12.98 -2.02 -9.46
N LYS A 2 13.90 -1.14 -9.87
CA LYS A 2 15.33 -1.27 -9.54
C LYS A 2 15.52 -0.81 -8.09
N LYS A 3 16.28 -1.56 -7.30
CA LYS A 3 16.57 -1.21 -5.90
C LYS A 3 17.85 -0.38 -5.83
N GLU A 4 17.82 0.70 -5.07
CA GLU A 4 18.98 1.56 -4.81
C GLU A 4 19.79 1.01 -3.65
N LYS A 5 21.10 0.78 -3.86
CA LYS A 5 21.97 0.16 -2.84
C LYS A 5 22.09 0.98 -1.56
N ASN A 6 21.90 2.29 -1.64
CA ASN A 6 22.05 3.22 -0.52
C ASN A 6 20.76 3.43 0.28
N LEU A 7 19.63 2.92 -0.20
CA LEU A 7 18.32 3.07 0.45
C LEU A 7 17.94 1.82 1.23
N LYS A 8 17.29 2.01 2.38
CA LYS A 8 16.81 0.89 3.21
C LYS A 8 15.71 0.12 2.46
N ASN A 9 15.67 -1.19 2.66
CA ASN A 9 14.58 -2.03 2.18
C ASN A 9 13.43 -1.99 3.20
N ILE A 10 12.28 -1.47 2.80
CA ILE A 10 11.09 -1.39 3.65
C ILE A 10 9.98 -2.26 3.04
N SER A 11 9.33 -3.04 3.89
CA SER A 11 8.15 -3.83 3.53
C SER A 11 6.91 -3.21 4.18
N ILE A 12 5.93 -2.85 3.37
CA ILE A 12 4.61 -2.41 3.82
C ILE A 12 3.67 -3.62 3.75
N LEU A 13 3.17 -4.07 4.90
CA LEU A 13 2.20 -5.14 5.00
C LEU A 13 0.84 -4.52 5.32
N SER A 14 -0.13 -4.65 4.41
CA SER A 14 -1.49 -4.14 4.67
C SER A 14 -2.37 -5.26 5.23
N THR A 15 -3.10 -4.98 6.31
CA THR A 15 -4.05 -5.93 6.93
C THR A 15 -5.51 -5.62 6.60
N GLY A 16 -5.76 -4.55 5.87
CA GLY A 16 -7.07 -4.03 5.54
C GLY A 16 -7.08 -2.52 5.71
N GLY A 17 -8.28 -1.93 5.71
CA GLY A 17 -8.43 -0.48 5.73
C GLY A 17 -7.95 0.21 4.45
N THR A 18 -8.23 1.51 4.35
CA THR A 18 -7.91 2.30 3.14
C THR A 18 -6.77 3.25 3.48
N VAL A 19 -5.52 2.80 3.33
CA VAL A 19 -4.32 3.66 3.52
C VAL A 19 -4.15 4.63 2.34
N ALA A 20 -4.59 4.21 1.15
CA ALA A 20 -4.67 5.04 -0.05
C ALA A 20 -5.94 4.63 -0.83
N SER A 21 -6.49 5.55 -1.62
CA SER A 21 -7.62 5.25 -2.51
C SER A 21 -7.48 6.01 -3.82
N ARG A 22 -7.98 5.42 -4.91
CA ARG A 22 -8.02 6.03 -6.24
C ARG A 22 -9.47 6.15 -6.70
N VAL A 23 -9.82 7.34 -7.18
CA VAL A 23 -11.12 7.57 -7.82
C VAL A 23 -11.01 7.14 -9.29
N ASP A 24 -11.91 6.27 -9.73
CA ASP A 24 -12.13 6.03 -11.16
C ASP A 24 -13.12 7.07 -11.68
N TYR A 25 -12.60 8.08 -12.37
CA TYR A 25 -13.39 9.18 -12.90
C TYR A 25 -14.37 8.78 -14.01
N ASN A 26 -14.25 7.58 -14.58
CA ASN A 26 -15.22 7.10 -15.57
C ASN A 26 -16.51 6.58 -14.90
N THR A 27 -16.37 5.94 -13.73
CA THR A 27 -17.47 5.27 -13.03
C THR A 27 -17.91 6.02 -11.77
N GLY A 28 -17.08 6.93 -11.26
CA GLY A 28 -17.25 7.58 -9.95
C GLY A 28 -16.92 6.67 -8.77
N ALA A 29 -16.45 5.43 -9.01
CA ALA A 29 -16.13 4.48 -7.95
C ALA A 29 -14.82 4.85 -7.23
N VAL A 30 -14.78 4.59 -5.93
CA VAL A 30 -13.56 4.72 -5.11
C VAL A 30 -12.99 3.33 -4.90
N HIS A 31 -11.78 3.10 -5.42
CA HIS A 31 -11.07 1.85 -5.23
C HIS A 31 -9.98 2.01 -4.17
N PRO A 32 -9.95 1.15 -3.14
CA PRO A 32 -8.84 1.11 -2.21
C PRO A 32 -7.54 0.67 -2.89
N ALA A 33 -6.45 1.33 -2.56
CA ALA A 33 -5.11 1.05 -3.03
C ALA A 33 -4.38 0.18 -1.98
N PHE A 34 -4.30 -1.11 -2.25
CA PHE A 34 -3.76 -2.11 -1.30
C PHE A 34 -2.35 -2.59 -1.66
N LYS A 35 -1.88 -2.34 -2.89
CA LYS A 35 -0.55 -2.79 -3.31
C LYS A 35 0.46 -1.68 -3.09
N ALA A 36 1.71 -2.04 -2.82
CA ALA A 36 2.80 -1.05 -2.70
C ALA A 36 2.94 -0.18 -3.96
N VAL A 37 2.68 -0.73 -5.14
CA VAL A 37 2.70 0.05 -6.38
C VAL A 37 1.66 1.17 -6.37
N ASP A 38 0.47 0.91 -5.82
CA ASP A 38 -0.59 1.92 -5.73
C ASP A 38 -0.17 3.04 -4.77
N LEU A 39 0.50 2.68 -3.69
CA LEU A 39 0.99 3.62 -2.68
C LEU A 39 2.13 4.50 -3.23
N ILE A 40 3.03 3.92 -4.03
CA ILE A 40 4.09 4.65 -4.77
C ILE A 40 3.48 5.57 -5.84
N LEU A 41 2.41 5.14 -6.51
CA LEU A 41 1.73 5.98 -7.52
C LEU A 41 1.07 7.21 -6.88
N VAL A 42 0.57 7.07 -5.65
CA VAL A 42 -0.04 8.17 -4.89
C VAL A 42 1.02 9.06 -4.22
N VAL A 43 2.13 8.48 -3.76
CA VAL A 43 3.23 9.20 -3.09
C VAL A 43 4.59 8.79 -3.69
N PRO A 44 4.96 9.35 -4.86
CA PRO A 44 6.21 9.00 -5.55
C PRO A 44 7.48 9.32 -4.74
N GLU A 45 7.41 10.31 -3.85
CA GLU A 45 8.52 10.78 -3.01
C GLU A 45 9.07 9.68 -2.10
N LEU A 46 8.27 8.64 -1.81
CA LEU A 46 8.70 7.48 -1.05
C LEU A 46 9.88 6.74 -1.69
N LEU A 47 10.05 6.84 -3.02
CA LEU A 47 11.15 6.21 -3.75
C LEU A 47 12.50 6.87 -3.45
N GLU A 48 12.52 8.12 -2.99
CA GLU A 48 13.74 8.82 -2.58
C GLU A 48 14.18 8.43 -1.16
N ILE A 49 13.27 7.87 -0.37
CA ILE A 49 13.47 7.55 1.04
C ILE A 49 13.86 6.08 1.23
N ALA A 50 13.24 5.16 0.49
CA ALA A 50 13.43 3.73 0.68
C ALA A 50 13.11 2.88 -0.57
N ASN A 51 13.71 1.69 -0.61
CA ASN A 51 13.28 0.63 -1.51
C ASN A 51 12.02 -0.03 -0.95
N ILE A 52 10.86 0.45 -1.39
CA ILE A 52 9.58 -0.04 -0.89
C ILE A 52 9.14 -1.29 -1.66
N SER A 53 8.76 -2.29 -0.89
CA SER A 53 7.98 -3.44 -1.34
C SER A 53 6.73 -3.52 -0.48
N GLY A 54 5.65 -4.11 -0.98
CA GLY A 54 4.49 -4.31 -0.13
C GLY A 54 3.59 -5.38 -0.65
N ARG A 55 2.95 -6.04 0.32
CA ARG A 55 2.09 -7.18 0.12
C ARG A 55 0.82 -6.98 0.96
N PRO A 56 -0.36 -7.25 0.39
CA PRO A 56 -1.54 -7.40 1.21
C PRO A 56 -1.41 -8.68 2.03
N LEU A 57 -1.39 -8.53 3.35
CA LEU A 57 -1.40 -9.63 4.31
C LEU A 57 -2.83 -10.07 4.59
N MET A 58 -3.74 -9.11 4.78
CA MET A 58 -5.15 -9.34 5.06
C MET A 58 -6.00 -8.21 4.43
N ASN A 59 -7.31 -8.43 4.36
CA ASN A 59 -8.28 -7.42 3.95
C ASN A 59 -9.50 -7.47 4.89
N ILE A 60 -9.28 -7.17 6.16
CA ILE A 60 -10.31 -7.18 7.19
C ILE A 60 -10.49 -5.77 7.74
N LEU A 61 -11.73 -5.37 8.03
CA LEU A 61 -12.01 -4.14 8.77
C LEU A 61 -11.33 -4.20 10.14
N SER A 62 -10.75 -3.09 10.60
CA SER A 62 -10.00 -3.04 11.86
C SER A 62 -10.82 -3.55 13.05
N GLU A 63 -12.12 -3.29 13.03
CA GLU A 63 -13.10 -3.71 14.04
C GLU A 63 -13.27 -5.23 14.13
N ASN A 64 -12.91 -5.96 13.06
CA ASN A 64 -13.07 -7.40 12.94
C ASN A 64 -11.73 -8.16 13.08
N ILE A 65 -10.62 -7.47 13.40
CA ILE A 65 -9.34 -8.12 13.64
C ILE A 65 -9.37 -8.82 15.01
N LEU A 66 -9.21 -10.14 14.99
CA LEU A 66 -9.09 -11.01 16.15
C LEU A 66 -7.65 -11.54 16.33
N PRO A 67 -7.23 -11.96 17.55
CA PRO A 67 -5.87 -12.46 17.82
C PRO A 67 -5.43 -13.70 17.02
N ASN A 68 -6.38 -14.44 16.46
CA ASN A 68 -6.12 -15.68 15.74
C ASN A 68 -5.77 -15.47 14.25
N HIS A 69 -5.71 -14.21 13.80
CA HIS A 69 -5.29 -13.86 12.45
C HIS A 69 -3.79 -13.52 12.41
#